data_AF-A0A845T0Y8-F1
#
_entry.id   AF-A0A845T0Y8-F1
#
_cell.length_a   1.000
_cell.length_b   1.000
_cell.length_c   1.000
_cell.angle_alpha   90.00
_cell.angle_beta   90.00
_cell.angle_gamma   90.00
#
_symmetry.space_group_name_H-M   'P 1'
#
loop_
_entity.id
_entity.type
_entity.pdbx_description
1 polymer ?
#
loop_
_entity_poly.entity_id
_entity_poly.type
_entity_poly.pdbx_seq_one_letter_code
_entity_poly.pdbx_strand_id
1 'polypeptide(L)'
;MSFETFTKGMQDANEMLNRNFAAVETQLSNKAEAMPVNIDETVDIFTLQNGIYRYEGKIPAGKNYPPDLPAGNTVHVSVLALDRKDWETGSGYGILIVCDNLTRVMWQNCKSYGLWRGWRPIATAERPKGYTVALASGINMFANNSIYKKQNGEVVINLSFTSSKEIAHESVIGTLPEGFRPASRLEIAFWMRGSGGGTISIGTNGAMTVYKTGNIAANTPCFINSLTYLAAP
;
A
#
# COMPACT_ATOMS: atom_id res chain seq x y z
N MET A 1 8.54 -68.97 20.67
CA MET A 1 7.45 -68.07 20.24
C MET A 1 6.57 -68.84 19.28
N SER A 2 5.27 -68.96 19.56
CA SER A 2 4.29 -69.59 18.67
C SER A 2 4.02 -68.72 17.44
N PHE A 3 3.68 -69.35 16.31
CA PHE A 3 3.35 -68.67 15.05
C PHE A 3 2.25 -67.60 15.23
N GLU A 4 1.29 -67.85 16.12
CA GLU A 4 0.22 -66.91 16.48
C GLU A 4 0.74 -65.62 17.17
N THR A 5 1.83 -65.72 17.93
CA THR A 5 2.43 -64.56 18.59
C THR A 5 3.18 -63.69 17.58
N PHE A 6 3.76 -64.31 16.56
CA PHE A 6 4.44 -63.62 15.46
C PHE A 6 3.44 -62.88 14.55
N THR A 7 2.35 -63.52 14.15
CA THR A 7 1.31 -62.89 13.31
C THR A 7 0.60 -61.76 14.02
N LYS A 8 0.30 -61.91 15.33
CA LYS A 8 -0.28 -60.83 16.14
C LYS A 8 0.66 -59.62 16.24
N GLY A 9 1.96 -59.85 16.47
CA GLY A 9 2.95 -58.77 16.50
C GLY A 9 3.05 -58.01 15.17
N MET A 10 2.92 -58.69 14.04
CA MET A 10 2.87 -58.04 12.71
C MET A 10 1.60 -57.22 12.51
N GLN A 11 0.45 -57.71 12.97
CA GLN A 11 -0.82 -56.99 12.86
C GLN A 11 -0.83 -55.73 13.73
N ASP A 12 -0.37 -55.82 14.97
CA ASP A 12 -0.26 -54.69 15.89
C ASP A 12 0.69 -53.60 15.35
N ALA A 13 1.80 -54.01 14.71
CA ALA A 13 2.74 -53.10 14.05
C ALA A 13 2.10 -52.37 12.86
N ASN A 14 1.33 -53.06 12.02
CA ASN A 14 0.62 -52.45 10.90
C ASN A 14 -0.48 -51.47 11.37
N GLU A 15 -1.21 -51.80 12.44
CA GLU A 15 -2.21 -50.89 13.01
C GLU A 15 -1.56 -49.63 13.58
N MET A 16 -0.42 -49.77 14.26
CA MET A 16 0.33 -48.64 14.78
C MET A 16 0.89 -47.76 13.65
N LEU A 17 1.38 -48.37 12.57
CA LEU A 17 1.85 -47.67 11.38
C LEU A 17 0.72 -46.85 10.73
N ASN A 18 -0.45 -47.46 10.55
CA ASN A 18 -1.63 -46.80 9.98
C ASN A 18 -2.12 -45.65 10.85
N ARG A 19 -2.13 -45.81 12.18
CA ARG A 19 -2.46 -44.72 13.12
C ARG A 19 -1.47 -43.57 13.02
N ASN A 20 -0.17 -43.87 12.89
CA ASN A 20 0.87 -42.84 12.76
C ASN A 20 0.76 -42.08 11.42
N PHE A 21 0.48 -42.77 10.32
CA PHE A 21 0.23 -42.10 9.03
C PHE A 21 -0.98 -41.18 9.09
N ALA A 22 -2.10 -41.64 9.66
CA ALA A 22 -3.30 -40.82 9.83
C ALA A 22 -3.03 -39.58 10.73
N ALA A 23 -2.24 -39.74 11.79
CA ALA A 23 -1.87 -38.63 12.68
C ALA A 23 -0.97 -37.60 11.96
N VAL A 24 -0.04 -38.04 11.12
CA VAL A 24 0.83 -37.17 10.32
C VAL A 24 0.03 -36.42 9.25
N GLU A 25 -0.88 -37.09 8.53
CA GLU A 25 -1.81 -36.43 7.60
C GLU A 25 -2.69 -35.38 8.30
N THR A 26 -3.14 -35.68 9.53
CA THR A 26 -3.91 -34.74 10.36
C THR A 26 -3.06 -33.54 10.84
N GLN A 27 -1.76 -33.74 11.11
CA GLN A 27 -0.86 -32.65 11.49
C GLN A 27 -0.45 -31.78 10.30
N LEU A 28 -0.28 -32.38 9.12
CA LEU A 28 0.05 -31.66 7.89
C LEU A 28 -1.15 -30.85 7.39
N SER A 29 -2.36 -31.38 7.42
CA SER A 29 -3.60 -30.66 7.05
C SER A 29 -3.94 -29.47 7.96
N ASN A 30 -3.41 -29.44 9.19
CA ASN A 30 -3.58 -28.29 10.12
C ASN A 30 -2.59 -27.15 9.88
N LYS A 31 -1.54 -27.37 9.09
CA LYS A 31 -0.69 -26.27 8.60
C LYS A 31 -1.31 -25.85 7.28
N ALA A 32 -1.97 -24.69 7.25
CA ALA A 32 -2.43 -24.08 6.01
C ALA A 32 -1.33 -24.24 4.95
N GLU A 33 -1.60 -25.04 3.92
CA GLU A 33 -0.63 -25.27 2.85
C GLU A 33 -0.18 -23.89 2.34
N ALA A 34 1.12 -23.65 2.33
CA ALA A 34 1.67 -22.35 1.94
C ALA A 34 1.38 -22.01 0.46
N MET A 35 0.82 -22.96 -0.31
CA MET A 35 0.46 -22.81 -1.70
C MET A 35 -1.06 -22.61 -1.84
N PRO A 36 -1.50 -21.60 -2.59
CA PRO A 36 -2.92 -21.38 -2.83
C PRO A 36 -3.52 -22.50 -3.68
N VAL A 37 -4.75 -22.91 -3.35
CA VAL A 37 -5.55 -23.84 -4.16
C VAL A 37 -6.13 -23.09 -5.36
N ASN A 38 -5.89 -23.57 -6.57
CA ASN A 38 -6.48 -22.98 -7.78
C ASN A 38 -7.99 -23.28 -7.84
N ILE A 39 -8.80 -22.26 -8.08
CA ILE A 39 -10.25 -22.35 -8.27
C ILE A 39 -10.63 -21.88 -9.68
N ASP A 40 -11.75 -22.38 -10.19
CA ASP A 40 -12.27 -22.01 -11.50
C ASP A 40 -13.39 -20.95 -11.42
N GLU A 41 -13.90 -20.55 -12.59
CA GLU A 41 -14.93 -19.52 -12.74
C GLU A 41 -16.32 -19.92 -12.21
N THR A 42 -16.55 -21.21 -11.93
CA THR A 42 -17.83 -21.72 -11.46
C THR A 42 -18.00 -21.59 -9.95
N VAL A 43 -16.88 -21.43 -9.22
CA VAL A 43 -16.84 -21.38 -7.76
C VAL A 43 -17.42 -20.07 -7.23
N ASP A 44 -18.37 -20.19 -6.29
CA ASP A 44 -18.82 -19.05 -5.47
C ASP A 44 -17.90 -18.89 -4.27
N ILE A 45 -17.19 -17.76 -4.20
CA ILE A 45 -16.21 -17.50 -3.15
C ILE A 45 -16.85 -17.36 -1.75
N PHE A 46 -18.17 -17.15 -1.68
CA PHE A 46 -18.92 -17.17 -0.42
C PHE A 46 -19.21 -18.57 0.12
N THR A 47 -18.85 -19.62 -0.63
CA THR A 47 -18.99 -21.03 -0.22
C THR A 47 -17.66 -21.70 0.14
N LEU A 48 -16.55 -21.00 -0.07
CA LEU A 48 -15.21 -21.51 0.20
C LEU A 48 -14.99 -21.75 1.69
N GLN A 49 -14.27 -22.84 1.99
CA GLN A 49 -13.82 -23.17 3.33
C GLN A 49 -12.57 -22.35 3.71
N ASN A 50 -12.09 -22.49 4.94
CA ASN A 50 -10.86 -21.82 5.39
C ASN A 50 -9.67 -22.31 4.53
N GLY A 51 -9.03 -21.40 3.80
CA GLY A 51 -7.89 -21.74 2.94
C GLY A 51 -7.44 -20.59 2.04
N ILE A 52 -6.24 -20.68 1.50
CA ILE A 52 -5.76 -19.69 0.53
C ILE A 52 -6.12 -20.20 -0.86
N TYR A 53 -6.79 -19.38 -1.67
CA TYR A 53 -7.20 -19.74 -3.02
C TYR A 53 -6.60 -18.79 -4.07
N ARG A 54 -6.53 -19.25 -5.32
CA ARG A 54 -6.10 -18.44 -6.45
C ARG A 54 -7.06 -18.65 -7.60
N TYR A 55 -7.54 -17.54 -8.15
CA TYR A 55 -8.29 -17.53 -9.39
C TYR A 55 -7.43 -16.86 -10.46
N GLU A 56 -7.43 -17.36 -11.69
CA GLU A 56 -6.77 -16.68 -12.80
C GLU A 56 -7.76 -16.55 -13.94
N GLY A 57 -8.10 -15.32 -14.31
CA GLY A 57 -9.03 -15.07 -15.41
C GLY A 57 -9.92 -13.86 -15.18
N LYS A 58 -10.90 -13.70 -16.05
CA LYS A 58 -11.91 -12.65 -15.98
C LYS A 58 -12.89 -12.96 -14.86
N ILE A 59 -13.09 -12.01 -13.96
CA ILE A 59 -14.00 -12.15 -12.82
C ILE A 59 -15.38 -12.64 -13.28
N PRO A 60 -15.85 -13.79 -12.77
CA PRO A 60 -17.13 -14.35 -13.16
C PRO A 60 -18.29 -13.47 -12.68
N ALA A 61 -19.23 -13.19 -13.57
CA ALA A 61 -20.45 -12.46 -13.21
C ALA A 61 -21.29 -13.29 -12.22
N GLY A 62 -21.78 -12.64 -11.15
CA GLY A 62 -22.69 -13.27 -10.17
C GLY A 62 -22.03 -14.23 -9.17
N LYS A 63 -20.70 -14.27 -9.07
CA LYS A 63 -19.96 -15.14 -8.13
C LYS A 63 -19.44 -14.42 -6.88
N ASN A 64 -20.19 -13.41 -6.43
CA ASN A 64 -19.95 -12.67 -5.18
C ASN A 64 -18.56 -12.00 -5.03
N TYR A 65 -17.86 -11.73 -6.13
CA TYR A 65 -16.63 -10.94 -6.12
C TYR A 65 -16.90 -9.46 -5.77
N PRO A 66 -15.90 -8.73 -5.25
CA PRO A 66 -16.02 -7.30 -5.02
C PRO A 66 -16.39 -6.52 -6.32
N PRO A 67 -17.24 -5.49 -6.22
CA PRO A 67 -17.86 -4.85 -7.39
C PRO A 67 -16.89 -4.05 -8.27
N ASP A 68 -15.84 -3.46 -7.68
CA ASP A 68 -14.91 -2.54 -8.37
C ASP A 68 -13.58 -3.21 -8.72
N LEU A 69 -13.55 -4.53 -8.86
CA LEU A 69 -12.35 -5.19 -9.35
C LEU A 69 -12.20 -4.92 -10.87
N PRO A 70 -10.99 -4.59 -11.36
CA PRO A 70 -10.78 -4.29 -12.78
C PRO A 70 -11.18 -5.47 -13.68
N ALA A 71 -12.04 -5.22 -14.67
CA ALA A 71 -12.44 -6.22 -15.64
C ALA A 71 -11.25 -6.60 -16.55
N GLY A 72 -10.82 -7.86 -16.51
CA GLY A 72 -9.79 -8.41 -17.42
C GLY A 72 -8.42 -8.70 -16.81
N ASN A 73 -8.23 -8.52 -15.50
CA ASN A 73 -6.96 -8.78 -14.82
C ASN A 73 -6.98 -10.09 -14.01
N THR A 74 -5.82 -10.73 -13.84
CA THR A 74 -5.60 -11.87 -12.92
C THR A 74 -5.82 -11.43 -11.46
N VAL A 75 -6.78 -12.01 -10.74
CA VAL A 75 -7.13 -11.65 -9.35
C VAL A 75 -6.71 -12.73 -8.35
N HIS A 76 -6.01 -12.38 -7.27
CA HIS A 76 -5.66 -13.36 -6.23
C HIS A 76 -6.67 -13.33 -5.08
N VAL A 77 -7.19 -14.48 -4.70
CA VAL A 77 -8.33 -14.57 -3.76
C VAL A 77 -7.90 -15.26 -2.47
N SER A 78 -7.31 -14.51 -1.55
CA SER A 78 -6.88 -15.07 -0.26
C SER A 78 -8.03 -15.11 0.76
N VAL A 79 -8.82 -16.19 0.77
CA VAL A 79 -9.93 -16.39 1.71
C VAL A 79 -9.44 -16.82 3.10
N LEU A 80 -9.11 -15.86 3.96
CA LEU A 80 -8.79 -16.19 5.35
C LEU A 80 -10.06 -16.29 6.20
N ALA A 81 -10.82 -17.37 6.05
CA ALA A 81 -12.01 -17.57 6.89
C ALA A 81 -11.59 -17.87 8.35
N LEU A 82 -11.99 -16.99 9.26
CA LEU A 82 -11.71 -17.00 10.70
C LEU A 82 -12.93 -17.47 11.50
N ASP A 83 -13.41 -18.70 11.31
CA ASP A 83 -13.81 -19.58 12.42
C ASP A 83 -14.24 -20.96 11.89
N ARG A 84 -13.94 -21.98 12.70
CA ARG A 84 -14.06 -23.41 12.45
C ARG A 84 -15.37 -24.00 12.97
N LYS A 85 -16.19 -23.20 13.67
CA LYS A 85 -17.45 -23.67 14.22
C LYS A 85 -18.61 -23.12 13.41
N ASP A 86 -19.09 -23.93 12.49
CA ASP A 86 -20.47 -23.83 12.03
C ASP A 86 -20.72 -22.85 10.88
N TRP A 87 -19.96 -23.04 9.81
CA TRP A 87 -20.39 -22.60 8.48
C TRP A 87 -21.82 -23.07 8.13
N GLU A 88 -22.25 -24.18 8.74
CA GLU A 88 -23.54 -24.83 8.52
C GLU A 88 -24.66 -24.45 9.51
N THR A 89 -24.37 -23.99 10.74
CA THR A 89 -25.45 -23.69 11.74
C THR A 89 -25.88 -22.23 11.78
N GLY A 90 -25.29 -21.36 10.94
CA GLY A 90 -25.70 -19.96 10.81
C GLY A 90 -25.20 -19.03 11.94
N SER A 91 -24.35 -19.51 12.85
CA SER A 91 -23.86 -18.73 14.01
C SER A 91 -22.41 -18.24 13.88
N GLY A 92 -21.71 -18.61 12.80
CA GLY A 92 -20.28 -18.31 12.61
C GLY A 92 -19.96 -16.86 12.23
N TYR A 93 -18.78 -16.42 12.65
CA TYR A 93 -18.10 -15.22 12.14
C TYR A 93 -17.06 -15.63 11.09
N GLY A 94 -16.80 -14.76 10.13
CA GLY A 94 -15.78 -15.01 9.11
C GLY A 94 -15.35 -13.74 8.42
N ILE A 95 -14.17 -13.76 7.81
CA ILE A 95 -13.67 -12.68 6.97
C ILE A 95 -13.22 -13.28 5.63
N LEU A 96 -13.59 -12.61 4.55
CA LEU A 96 -13.05 -12.82 3.22
C LEU A 96 -12.14 -11.66 2.90
N ILE A 97 -10.95 -11.94 2.39
CA ILE A 97 -10.05 -10.93 1.86
C ILE A 97 -9.80 -11.25 0.38
N VAL A 98 -9.99 -10.26 -0.49
CA VAL A 98 -9.71 -10.39 -1.93
C VAL A 98 -8.68 -9.35 -2.30
N CYS A 99 -7.61 -9.77 -2.98
CA CYS A 99 -6.50 -8.90 -3.36
C CYS A 99 -6.28 -8.95 -4.86
N ASP A 100 -6.45 -7.82 -5.54
CA ASP A 100 -5.99 -7.73 -6.92
C ASP A 100 -4.45 -7.78 -6.95
N ASN A 101 -3.88 -8.79 -7.62
CA ASN A 101 -2.44 -8.99 -7.67
C ASN A 101 -1.73 -7.86 -8.45
N LEU A 102 -2.41 -7.22 -9.40
CA LEU A 102 -1.81 -6.17 -10.21
C LEU A 102 -1.87 -4.81 -9.49
N THR A 103 -3.06 -4.39 -9.07
CA THR A 103 -3.24 -3.07 -8.46
C THR A 103 -2.94 -3.04 -6.96
N ARG A 104 -2.86 -4.21 -6.30
CA ARG A 104 -2.75 -4.37 -4.84
C ARG A 104 -3.92 -3.79 -4.06
N VAL A 105 -5.04 -3.53 -4.73
CA VAL A 105 -6.30 -3.14 -4.07
C VAL A 105 -6.84 -4.35 -3.32
N MET A 106 -7.21 -4.13 -2.07
CA MET A 106 -7.73 -5.17 -1.18
C MET A 106 -9.14 -4.85 -0.72
N TRP A 107 -9.98 -5.88 -0.71
CA TRP A 107 -11.36 -5.85 -0.25
C TRP A 107 -11.54 -6.83 0.89
N GLN A 108 -12.41 -6.48 1.82
CA GLN A 108 -12.90 -7.38 2.85
C GLN A 108 -14.41 -7.52 2.80
N ASN A 109 -14.91 -8.69 3.16
CA ASN A 109 -16.30 -8.91 3.51
C ASN A 109 -16.35 -9.74 4.78
N CYS A 110 -17.21 -9.35 5.71
CA CYS A 110 -17.36 -10.05 6.98
C CYS A 110 -18.67 -10.81 6.98
N LYS A 111 -18.63 -12.07 7.43
CA LYS A 111 -19.82 -12.86 7.75
C LYS A 111 -20.13 -12.70 9.23
N SER A 112 -21.38 -12.44 9.55
CA SER A 112 -21.87 -12.35 10.93
C SER A 112 -23.30 -12.86 10.99
N TYR A 113 -23.58 -13.80 11.90
CA TYR A 113 -24.88 -14.46 12.03
C TYR A 113 -25.37 -15.06 10.70
N GLY A 114 -24.48 -15.78 10.02
CA GLY A 114 -24.82 -16.45 8.75
C GLY A 114 -24.87 -15.53 7.53
N LEU A 115 -24.80 -14.22 7.70
CA LEU A 115 -24.98 -13.23 6.63
C LEU A 115 -23.68 -12.50 6.27
N TRP A 116 -23.39 -12.40 4.98
CA TRP A 116 -22.34 -11.53 4.45
C TRP A 116 -22.78 -10.06 4.51
N ARG A 117 -21.92 -9.21 5.08
CA ARG A 117 -22.25 -7.79 5.32
C ARG A 117 -21.93 -6.87 4.14
N GLY A 118 -21.40 -7.43 3.07
CA GLY A 118 -21.04 -6.72 1.85
C GLY A 118 -19.57 -6.32 1.81
N TRP A 119 -19.09 -6.06 0.60
CA TRP A 119 -17.71 -5.72 0.34
C TRP A 119 -17.35 -4.31 0.82
N ARG A 120 -16.17 -4.17 1.44
CA ARG A 120 -15.57 -2.90 1.84
C ARG A 120 -14.09 -2.88 1.45
N PRO A 121 -13.54 -1.78 0.93
CA PRO A 121 -12.10 -1.67 0.68
C PRO A 121 -11.32 -1.64 2.00
N ILE A 122 -10.18 -2.33 2.07
CA ILE A 122 -9.29 -2.36 3.25
C ILE A 122 -8.34 -1.15 3.26
N ALA A 123 -7.86 -0.74 2.09
CA ALA A 123 -6.99 0.42 1.94
C ALA A 123 -7.53 1.33 0.83
N THR A 124 -8.04 2.49 1.22
CA THR A 124 -8.50 3.57 0.32
C THR A 124 -7.44 4.65 0.13
N ALA A 125 -6.19 4.37 0.53
CA ALA A 125 -5.15 5.37 0.50
C ALA A 125 -4.78 5.74 -0.95
N GLU A 126 -5.25 6.88 -1.42
CA GLU A 126 -4.76 7.46 -2.67
C GLU A 126 -3.25 7.71 -2.52
N ARG A 127 -2.47 7.31 -3.54
CA ARG A 127 -1.04 7.64 -3.59
C ARG A 127 -0.88 9.17 -3.41
N PRO A 128 0.16 9.63 -2.69
CA PRO A 128 0.43 11.06 -2.57
C PRO A 128 0.45 11.70 -3.96
N LYS A 129 -0.39 12.71 -4.16
CA LYS A 129 -0.45 13.43 -5.44
C LYS A 129 0.81 14.30 -5.54
N GLY A 130 1.69 13.94 -6.47
CA GLY A 130 2.84 14.76 -6.83
C GLY A 130 2.38 16.04 -7.53
N TYR A 131 3.08 17.15 -7.29
CA TYR A 131 2.78 18.44 -7.91
C TYR A 131 4.03 19.08 -8.53
N THR A 132 3.84 19.75 -9.66
CA THR A 132 4.87 20.54 -10.35
C THR A 132 4.71 22.01 -10.00
N VAL A 133 5.67 22.58 -9.27
CA VAL A 133 5.64 24.00 -8.90
C VAL A 133 5.69 24.92 -10.11
N ALA A 134 4.86 25.95 -10.09
CA ALA A 134 4.98 27.08 -11.01
C ALA A 134 6.22 27.90 -10.62
N LEU A 135 7.30 27.76 -11.41
CA LEU A 135 8.54 28.49 -11.20
C LEU A 135 8.50 29.87 -11.87
N ALA A 136 9.23 30.82 -11.29
CA ALA A 136 9.41 32.14 -11.89
C ALA A 136 10.25 32.06 -13.18
N SER A 137 10.12 33.06 -14.05
CA SER A 137 10.89 33.12 -15.30
C SER A 137 12.40 33.04 -15.03
N GLY A 138 13.09 32.17 -15.75
CA GLY A 138 14.53 31.95 -15.60
C GLY A 138 14.93 30.99 -14.47
N ILE A 139 14.00 30.54 -13.64
CA ILE A 139 14.25 29.49 -12.63
C ILE A 139 13.98 28.13 -13.25
N ASN A 140 14.93 27.21 -13.10
CA ASN A 140 14.87 25.86 -13.65
C ASN A 140 15.05 24.83 -12.55
N MET A 141 14.27 23.74 -12.61
CA MET A 141 14.49 22.57 -11.76
C MET A 141 15.85 21.94 -12.06
N PHE A 142 16.61 21.59 -11.03
CA PHE A 142 17.94 20.99 -11.20
C PHE A 142 17.93 19.46 -11.06
N ALA A 143 17.67 18.93 -9.85
CA ALA A 143 17.70 17.50 -9.59
C ALA A 143 16.76 17.05 -8.44
N ASN A 144 16.17 15.86 -8.57
CA ASN A 144 15.42 15.18 -7.50
C ASN A 144 14.35 16.04 -6.79
N ASN A 145 13.56 16.74 -7.60
CA ASN A 145 12.46 17.57 -7.11
C ASN A 145 11.24 16.68 -6.82
N SER A 146 10.66 16.80 -5.62
CA SER A 146 9.41 16.15 -5.27
C SER A 146 8.60 17.01 -4.33
N ILE A 147 7.35 17.26 -4.70
CA ILE A 147 6.40 17.99 -3.88
C ILE A 147 5.13 17.17 -3.85
N TYR A 148 4.71 16.77 -2.66
CA TYR A 148 3.52 15.95 -2.48
C TYR A 148 2.85 16.26 -1.15
N LYS A 149 1.54 16.02 -1.11
CA LYS A 149 0.73 16.11 0.10
C LYS A 149 0.31 14.70 0.52
N LYS A 150 0.54 14.38 1.77
CA LYS A 150 0.09 13.14 2.42
C LYS A 150 -1.37 13.26 2.82
N GLN A 151 -2.02 12.13 3.10
CA GLN A 151 -3.44 12.10 3.47
C GLN A 151 -3.75 12.81 4.80
N ASN A 152 -2.78 12.88 5.71
CA ASN A 152 -2.89 13.63 6.97
C ASN A 152 -2.72 15.16 6.80
N GLY A 153 -2.60 15.66 5.57
CA GLY A 153 -2.45 17.08 5.29
C GLY A 153 -1.01 17.59 5.29
N GLU A 154 -0.03 16.75 5.60
CA GLU A 154 1.39 17.13 5.54
C GLU A 154 1.86 17.29 4.10
N VAL A 155 2.49 18.42 3.81
CA VAL A 155 3.20 18.70 2.56
C VAL A 155 4.68 18.46 2.77
N VAL A 156 5.28 17.70 1.85
CA VAL A 156 6.73 17.47 1.79
C VAL A 156 7.27 18.13 0.53
N ILE A 157 8.32 18.93 0.68
CA ILE A 157 9.00 19.63 -0.42
C ILE A 157 10.47 19.25 -0.42
N ASN A 158 10.90 18.58 -1.48
CA ASN A 158 12.29 18.50 -1.90
C ASN A 158 12.42 19.34 -3.17
N LEU A 159 13.23 20.40 -3.09
CA LEU A 159 13.41 21.31 -4.21
C LEU A 159 14.89 21.57 -4.43
N SER A 160 15.34 21.50 -5.68
CA SER A 160 16.60 22.05 -6.12
C SER A 160 16.42 22.74 -7.46
N PHE A 161 17.07 23.89 -7.58
CA PHE A 161 16.90 24.78 -8.71
C PHE A 161 18.20 25.47 -9.10
N THR A 162 18.23 25.93 -10.34
CA THR A 162 19.21 26.87 -10.87
C THR A 162 18.46 28.07 -11.45
N SER A 163 19.19 29.16 -11.71
CA SER A 163 18.65 30.34 -12.38
C SER A 163 19.50 30.69 -13.58
N SER A 164 18.88 31.08 -14.70
CA SER A 164 19.60 31.54 -15.90
C SER A 164 20.32 32.88 -15.70
N LYS A 165 19.95 33.61 -14.64
CA LYS A 165 20.54 34.90 -14.23
C LYS A 165 20.89 34.88 -12.75
N GLU A 166 21.60 35.90 -12.30
CA GLU A 166 21.79 36.11 -10.86
C GLU A 166 20.43 36.21 -10.15
N ILE A 167 20.26 35.49 -9.04
CA ILE A 167 19.07 35.63 -8.19
C ILE A 167 19.33 36.80 -7.24
N ALA A 168 18.50 37.84 -7.28
CA ALA A 168 18.63 38.98 -6.37
C ALA A 168 18.09 38.64 -4.97
N HIS A 169 18.48 39.43 -3.96
CA HIS A 169 17.84 39.37 -2.65
C HIS A 169 16.33 39.67 -2.82
N GLU A 170 15.48 38.99 -2.06
CA GLU A 170 14.00 39.09 -2.11
C GLU A 170 13.35 38.70 -3.46
N SER A 171 14.04 37.90 -4.28
CA SER A 171 13.45 37.38 -5.51
C SER A 171 12.49 36.21 -5.25
N VAL A 172 11.32 36.24 -5.90
CA VAL A 172 10.39 35.10 -5.93
C VAL A 172 10.89 34.07 -6.95
N ILE A 173 11.05 32.81 -6.50
CA ILE A 173 11.54 31.71 -7.36
C ILE A 173 10.41 30.80 -7.85
N GLY A 174 9.23 30.87 -7.23
CA GLY A 174 8.06 30.09 -7.63
C GLY A 174 6.91 30.26 -6.65
N THR A 175 5.78 29.64 -6.97
CA THR A 175 4.55 29.70 -6.17
C THR A 175 3.97 28.31 -5.98
N LEU A 176 3.62 27.99 -4.73
CA LEU A 176 2.88 26.77 -4.39
C LEU A 176 1.39 26.92 -4.73
N PRO A 177 0.76 25.86 -5.27
CA PRO A 177 -0.66 25.87 -5.59
C PRO A 177 -1.52 25.87 -4.32
N GLU A 178 -2.79 26.21 -4.50
CA GLU A 178 -3.80 26.02 -3.46
C GLU A 178 -3.86 24.56 -2.99
N GLY A 179 -4.12 24.36 -1.70
CA GLY A 179 -4.06 23.06 -1.04
C GLY A 179 -2.66 22.59 -0.63
N PHE A 180 -1.58 23.20 -1.14
CA PHE A 180 -0.20 22.96 -0.72
C PHE A 180 0.41 24.12 0.06
N ARG A 181 -0.28 25.27 0.17
CA ARG A 181 0.24 26.45 0.88
C ARG A 181 0.31 26.21 2.39
N PRO A 182 1.30 26.76 3.11
CA PRO A 182 1.36 26.64 4.56
C PRO A 182 0.32 27.54 5.24
N ALA A 183 -0.10 27.15 6.45
CA ALA A 183 -1.05 27.94 7.26
C ALA A 183 -0.44 29.26 7.80
N SER A 184 0.88 29.28 7.98
CA SER A 184 1.66 30.45 8.40
C SER A 184 2.93 30.58 7.57
N ARG A 185 3.58 31.74 7.61
CA ARG A 185 4.87 31.94 6.96
C ARG A 185 5.88 30.90 7.48
N LEU A 186 6.61 30.28 6.56
CA LEU A 186 7.69 29.33 6.86
C LEU A 186 9.01 29.87 6.35
N GLU A 187 10.10 29.57 7.05
CA GLU A 187 11.46 29.86 6.61
C GLU A 187 12.27 28.58 6.59
N ILE A 188 12.98 28.33 5.49
CA ILE A 188 13.88 27.18 5.36
C ILE A 188 15.23 27.59 4.82
N ALA A 189 16.29 27.09 5.43
CA ALA A 189 17.64 27.25 4.90
C ALA A 189 17.81 26.44 3.61
N PHE A 190 18.41 27.06 2.60
CA PHE A 190 18.91 26.37 1.42
C PHE A 190 20.42 26.49 1.36
N TRP A 191 21.08 25.48 0.78
CA TRP A 191 22.51 25.51 0.56
C TRP A 191 22.82 25.64 -0.94
N MET A 192 23.92 26.31 -1.25
CA MET A 192 24.40 26.50 -2.61
C MET A 192 25.66 25.66 -2.82
N ARG A 193 25.78 25.02 -4.00
CA ARG A 193 27.00 24.27 -4.31
C ARG A 193 28.21 25.21 -4.39
N GLY A 194 29.21 24.97 -3.56
CA GLY A 194 30.48 25.70 -3.59
C GLY A 194 30.45 27.11 -2.98
N SER A 195 29.41 27.46 -2.22
CA SER A 195 29.29 28.75 -1.53
C SER A 195 28.53 28.61 -0.20
N GLY A 196 28.15 29.74 0.40
CA GLY A 196 27.26 29.80 1.56
C GLY A 196 25.81 29.40 1.25
N GLY A 197 24.93 29.61 2.22
CA GLY A 197 23.49 29.36 2.09
C GLY A 197 22.66 30.64 2.19
N GLY A 198 21.35 30.48 2.09
CA GLY A 198 20.38 31.52 2.40
C GLY A 198 19.11 30.92 2.97
N THR A 199 18.06 31.71 3.04
CA THR A 199 16.74 31.31 3.51
C THR A 199 15.73 31.46 2.39
N ILE A 200 14.83 30.50 2.23
CA ILE A 200 13.61 30.65 1.44
C ILE A 200 12.46 30.85 2.42
N SER A 201 11.76 31.96 2.25
CA SER A 201 10.52 32.26 2.94
C SER A 201 9.35 31.81 2.07
N ILE A 202 8.47 30.98 2.61
CA ILE A 202 7.22 30.57 1.97
C ILE A 202 6.07 31.29 2.65
N GLY A 203 5.42 32.19 1.92
CA GLY A 203 4.24 32.91 2.40
C GLY A 203 2.98 32.05 2.41
N THR A 204 1.94 32.50 3.12
CA THR A 204 0.61 31.86 3.11
C THR A 204 -0.07 31.95 1.74
N ASN A 205 0.36 32.87 0.88
CA ASN A 205 -0.01 32.93 -0.53
C ASN A 205 0.73 31.91 -1.41
N GLY A 206 1.66 31.13 -0.85
CA GLY A 206 2.46 30.13 -1.55
C GLY A 206 3.71 30.68 -2.23
N ALA A 207 3.95 31.99 -2.22
CA ALA A 207 5.14 32.58 -2.83
C ALA A 207 6.41 32.13 -2.10
N MET A 208 7.39 31.63 -2.84
CA MET A 208 8.69 31.23 -2.34
C MET A 208 9.71 32.32 -2.66
N THR A 209 10.17 33.03 -1.64
CA THR A 209 11.05 34.20 -1.76
C THR A 209 12.43 33.92 -1.18
N VAL A 210 13.48 34.20 -1.93
CA VAL A 210 14.88 34.00 -1.52
C VAL A 210 15.38 35.20 -0.72
N TYR A 211 15.86 34.93 0.48
CA TYR A 211 16.61 35.84 1.34
C TYR A 211 18.05 35.34 1.44
N LYS A 212 19.02 36.17 1.08
CA LYS A 212 20.43 35.77 1.06
C LYS A 212 21.38 36.91 1.43
N THR A 213 22.59 36.51 1.82
CA THR A 213 23.77 37.38 1.91
C THR A 213 24.77 36.99 0.82
N GLY A 214 25.28 37.95 0.05
CA GLY A 214 26.15 37.68 -1.13
C GLY A 214 25.37 37.35 -2.40
N ASN A 215 26.06 37.10 -3.52
CA ASN A 215 25.43 36.90 -4.84
C ASN A 215 25.21 35.41 -5.16
N ILE A 216 24.04 35.05 -5.71
CA ILE A 216 23.82 33.72 -6.31
C ILE A 216 24.07 33.86 -7.80
N ALA A 217 25.28 33.51 -8.25
CA ALA A 217 25.61 33.56 -9.66
C ALA A 217 24.66 32.68 -10.50
N ALA A 218 24.46 33.07 -11.76
CA ALA A 218 23.71 32.27 -12.72
C ALA A 218 24.22 30.81 -12.76
N ASN A 219 23.29 29.88 -12.95
CA ASN A 219 23.51 28.44 -13.02
C ASN A 219 24.07 27.80 -11.74
N THR A 220 24.15 28.52 -10.62
CA THR A 220 24.55 27.94 -9.32
C THR A 220 23.44 27.03 -8.78
N PRO A 221 23.70 25.73 -8.57
CA PRO A 221 22.70 24.83 -8.00
C PRO A 221 22.41 25.18 -6.53
N CYS A 222 21.13 25.38 -6.24
CA CYS A 222 20.59 25.62 -4.90
C CYS A 222 19.72 24.44 -4.48
N PHE A 223 19.77 24.07 -3.20
CA PHE A 223 19.12 22.86 -2.69
C PHE A 223 18.39 23.12 -1.38
N ILE A 224 17.14 22.67 -1.33
CA ILE A 224 16.29 22.60 -0.16
C ILE A 224 16.20 21.12 0.22
N ASN A 225 16.92 20.73 1.27
CA ASN A 225 16.90 19.37 1.77
C ASN A 225 15.66 19.20 2.67
N SER A 226 14.56 18.73 2.08
CA SER A 226 13.28 18.35 2.70
C SER A 226 12.69 19.35 3.71
N LEU A 227 11.69 20.12 3.26
CA LEU A 227 10.75 20.83 4.14
C LEU A 227 9.50 19.97 4.35
N THR A 228 9.02 19.85 5.59
CA THR A 228 7.72 19.25 5.90
C THR A 228 6.89 20.19 6.77
N TYR A 229 5.61 20.36 6.43
CA TYR A 229 4.67 21.18 7.20
C TYR A 229 3.23 20.75 6.96
N LEU A 230 2.30 21.21 7.80
CA LEU A 230 0.86 21.04 7.56
C LEU A 230 0.34 22.12 6.62
N ALA A 231 -0.30 21.70 5.53
CA ALA A 231 -0.99 22.64 4.64
C ALA A 231 -2.10 23.39 5.41
N ALA A 232 -2.40 24.61 4.96
CA ALA A 232 -3.62 25.28 5.36
C ALA A 232 -4.85 24.39 5.07
N PRO A 233 -5.86 24.41 5.96
CA PRO A 233 -7.11 23.67 5.76
C PRO A 233 -7.83 24.08 4.47
#